data_AF-A0A3D4THY5-F1
#
_entry.id   AF-A0A3D4THY5-F1
#
_cell.length_a   1.000
_cell.length_b   1.000
_cell.length_c   1.000
_cell.angle_alpha   90.00
_cell.angle_beta   90.00
_cell.angle_gamma   90.00
#
_symmetry.space_group_name_H-M   'P 1'
#
loop_
_entity.id
_entity.type
_entity.pdbx_description
1 polymer ?
#
loop_
_entity_poly.entity_id
_entity_poly.type
_entity_poly.pdbx_seq_one_letter_code
_entity_poly.pdbx_strand_id
1 'polypeptide(L)'
;MRLIFALQGHAFDGLRLKQLADSIKATPSTVLRDLEVLADEGIAERIAGRDEYWRLSPRLIQLARAHEQELARVRQRLEETEQRYSRNPN
;
A
#
# COMPACT_ATOMS: atom_id res chain seq x y z
N MET A 1 3.79 -7.95 10.62
CA MET A 1 3.52 -8.27 9.19
C MET A 1 2.03 -8.37 8.82
N ARG A 2 1.18 -9.09 9.58
CA ARG A 2 -0.27 -9.20 9.25
C ARG A 2 -1.02 -7.86 9.19
N LEU A 3 -0.57 -6.85 9.95
CA LEU A 3 -1.20 -5.54 10.01
C LEU A 3 -1.17 -4.75 8.69
N ILE A 4 -0.14 -4.93 7.87
CA ILE A 4 -0.05 -4.26 6.56
C ILE A 4 -1.22 -4.73 5.68
N PHE A 5 -1.50 -6.03 5.68
CA PHE A 5 -2.62 -6.61 4.95
C PHE A 5 -3.98 -6.24 5.56
N ALA A 6 -4.06 -6.11 6.88
CA ALA A 6 -5.28 -5.67 7.56
C ALA A 6 -5.64 -4.20 7.23
N LEU A 7 -4.64 -3.35 6.99
CA LEU A 7 -4.82 -1.96 6.59
C LEU A 7 -5.00 -1.79 5.07
N GLN A 8 -4.88 -2.86 4.28
CA GLN A 8 -5.07 -2.79 2.83
C GLN A 8 -6.48 -2.27 2.50
N GLY A 9 -6.57 -1.33 1.57
CA GLY A 9 -7.84 -0.69 1.20
C GLY A 9 -8.32 0.39 2.19
N HIS A 10 -7.68 0.54 3.34
CA HIS A 10 -8.02 1.54 4.36
C HIS A 10 -7.01 2.72 4.40
N ALA A 11 -6.45 3.07 3.25
CA ALA A 11 -5.44 4.15 3.14
C ALA A 11 -6.01 5.57 3.37
N PHE A 12 -7.33 5.76 3.31
CA PHE A 12 -7.97 7.07 3.50
C PHE A 12 -8.71 7.19 4.84
N ASP A 13 -9.58 6.24 5.14
CA ASP A 13 -10.40 6.26 6.37
C ASP A 13 -9.71 5.61 7.57
N GLY A 14 -8.74 4.73 7.33
CA GLY A 14 -8.04 3.99 8.37
C GLY A 14 -8.94 3.02 9.15
N LEU A 15 -8.35 2.39 10.15
CA LEU A 15 -9.02 1.50 11.09
C LEU A 15 -8.63 1.87 12.53
N ARG A 16 -9.56 1.70 13.47
CA ARG A 16 -9.25 1.83 14.90
C ARG A 16 -8.44 0.65 15.39
N LEU A 17 -7.68 0.88 16.46
CA LEU A 17 -6.86 -0.15 17.12
C LEU A 17 -7.64 -1.44 17.44
N LYS A 18 -8.87 -1.30 17.96
CA LYS A 18 -9.74 -2.44 18.28
C LYS A 18 -10.12 -3.25 17.03
N GLN A 19 -10.48 -2.57 15.94
CA GLN A 19 -10.84 -3.25 14.69
C GLN A 19 -9.66 -4.04 14.12
N LEU A 20 -8.46 -3.48 14.21
CA LEU A 20 -7.23 -4.17 13.82
C LEU A 20 -6.96 -5.39 14.70
N ALA A 21 -7.02 -5.24 16.02
CA ALA A 21 -6.86 -6.33 16.99
C ALA A 21 -7.83 -7.49 16.73
N ASP A 22 -9.10 -7.18 16.53
CA ASP A 22 -10.15 -8.15 16.24
C ASP A 22 -9.88 -8.88 14.89
N SER A 23 -9.48 -8.13 13.86
CA SER A 23 -9.24 -8.70 12.51
C SER A 23 -8.09 -9.71 12.46
N ILE A 24 -7.02 -9.49 13.24
CA ILE A 24 -5.84 -10.37 13.24
C ILE A 24 -5.79 -11.30 14.46
N LYS A 25 -6.82 -11.26 15.31
CA LYS A 25 -6.94 -12.05 16.54
C LYS A 25 -5.75 -11.84 17.49
N ALA A 26 -5.38 -10.58 17.72
CA ALA A 26 -4.31 -10.18 18.63
C ALA A 26 -4.85 -9.24 19.71
N THR A 27 -4.05 -8.97 20.75
CA THR A 27 -4.44 -8.00 21.79
C THR A 27 -4.22 -6.57 21.29
N PRO A 28 -4.99 -5.57 21.78
CA PRO A 28 -4.78 -4.17 21.43
C PRO A 28 -3.36 -3.66 21.75
N SER A 29 -2.76 -4.14 22.84
CA SER A 29 -1.39 -3.75 23.22
C SER A 29 -0.34 -4.27 22.23
N THR A 30 -0.46 -5.52 21.78
CA THR A 30 0.42 -6.08 20.75
C THR A 30 0.25 -5.33 19.43
N VAL A 31 -0.99 -5.06 19.02
CA VAL A 31 -1.25 -4.31 17.78
C VAL A 31 -0.70 -2.89 17.85
N LEU A 32 -0.87 -2.19 18.97
CA LEU A 32 -0.35 -0.84 19.13
C LEU A 32 1.17 -0.80 18.98
N ARG A 33 1.86 -1.71 19.67
CA ARG A 33 3.32 -1.84 19.57
C ARG A 33 3.78 -2.08 18.14
N ASP A 34 3.12 -2.99 17.42
CA ASP A 34 3.47 -3.28 16.04
C ASP A 34 3.18 -2.09 15.11
N LEU A 35 2.08 -1.35 15.34
CA LEU A 35 1.75 -0.15 14.58
C LEU A 35 2.76 0.98 14.80
N GLU A 36 3.26 1.14 16.02
CA GLU A 36 4.31 2.10 16.34
C GLU A 36 5.61 1.76 15.60
N VAL A 37 6.01 0.48 15.56
CA VAL A 37 7.15 0.03 14.76
C VAL A 37 6.95 0.33 13.27
N LEU A 38 5.76 0.04 12.73
CA LEU A 38 5.44 0.36 11.33
C LEU A 38 5.40 1.87 11.07
N ALA A 39 5.08 2.68 12.06
CA ALA A 39 5.10 4.14 11.93
C ALA A 39 6.53 4.68 11.90
N ASP A 40 7.41 4.17 12.75
CA ASP A 40 8.84 4.50 12.74
C ASP A 40 9.49 4.11 11.41
N GLU A 41 9.06 3.01 10.79
CA GLU A 41 9.49 2.59 9.45
C GLU A 41 8.84 3.40 8.31
N GLY A 42 7.87 4.26 8.62
CA GLY A 42 7.13 5.06 7.65
C GLY A 42 6.16 4.25 6.78
N ILE A 43 5.69 3.10 7.26
CA ILE A 43 4.76 2.17 6.59
C ILE A 43 3.31 2.46 6.99
N ALA A 44 3.07 2.84 8.25
CA ALA A 44 1.76 3.21 8.77
C ALA A 44 1.80 4.60 9.40
N GLU A 45 0.64 5.25 9.53
CA GLU A 45 0.54 6.51 10.26
C GLU A 45 -0.84 6.66 10.92
N ARG A 46 -0.91 7.50 11.94
CA ARG A 46 -2.19 8.00 12.46
C ARG A 46 -2.75 9.03 11.49
N ILE A 47 -4.08 9.09 11.40
CA ILE A 47 -4.74 10.11 10.58
C ILE A 47 -4.79 11.43 11.35
N ALA A 48 -4.26 12.50 10.76
CA ALA A 48 -4.30 13.84 11.36
C ALA A 48 -5.75 14.25 11.71
N GLY A 49 -5.96 14.68 12.96
CA GLY A 49 -7.29 15.04 13.47
C GLY A 49 -8.20 13.83 13.81
N ARG A 50 -7.71 12.60 13.63
CA ARG A 50 -8.36 11.34 13.99
C ARG A 50 -7.33 10.38 14.59
N ASP A 51 -6.74 10.77 15.71
CA ASP A 51 -5.59 10.08 16.31
C ASP A 51 -5.86 8.61 16.68
N GLU A 52 -7.13 8.22 16.85
CA GLU A 52 -7.53 6.82 17.09
C GLU A 52 -7.45 5.92 15.84
N TYR A 53 -7.32 6.50 14.64
CA TYR A 53 -7.35 5.79 13.37
C TYR A 53 -5.96 5.66 12.77
N TRP A 54 -5.67 4.45 12.30
CA TRP A 54 -4.42 4.07 11.65
C TRP A 54 -4.64 3.72 10.20
N ARG A 55 -3.71 4.11 9.33
CA ARG A 55 -3.74 3.81 7.91
C ARG A 55 -2.35 3.43 7.39
N LEU A 56 -2.30 2.85 6.20
CA LEU A 56 -1.04 2.78 5.44
C LEU A 56 -0.57 4.20 5.11
N SER A 57 0.73 4.44 5.22
CA SER A 57 1.32 5.74 4.94
C SER A 57 1.17 6.09 3.45
N PRO A 58 1.06 7.39 3.10
CA PRO A 58 1.08 7.85 1.71
C PRO A 58 2.33 7.39 0.95
N ARG A 59 3.47 7.21 1.64
CA ARG A 59 4.73 6.74 1.04
C ARG A 59 4.60 5.35 0.44
N LEU A 60 3.92 4.43 1.14
CA LEU A 60 3.69 3.08 0.62
C LEU A 60 2.80 3.10 -0.63
N ILE A 61 1.78 3.97 -0.64
CA ILE A 61 0.92 4.17 -1.81
C ILE A 61 1.71 4.75 -2.99
N GLN A 62 2.61 5.70 -2.74
CA GLN A 62 3.48 6.25 -3.78
C GLN A 62 4.40 5.18 -4.37
N LEU A 63 4.95 4.29 -3.55
CA LEU A 63 5.77 3.16 -4.01
C LEU A 63 4.96 2.21 -4.93
N ALA A 64 3.75 1.85 -4.51
CA ALA A 64 2.86 1.02 -5.33
C ALA A 64 2.55 1.67 -6.69
N ARG A 65 2.25 2.98 -6.69
CA ARG A 65 2.00 3.73 -7.93
C ARG A 65 3.24 3.83 -8.83
N ALA A 66 4.43 3.96 -8.26
CA ALA A 66 5.67 3.97 -9.03
C ALA A 66 5.88 2.62 -9.74
N HIS A 67 5.56 1.51 -9.07
CA HIS A 67 5.62 0.19 -9.67
C HIS A 67 4.58 0.00 -10.79
N GLU A 68 3.35 0.48 -10.61
CA GLU A 68 2.34 0.47 -11.68
C GLU A 68 2.80 1.26 -12.92
N GLN A 69 3.43 2.41 -12.71
CA GLN A 69 3.99 3.22 -13.80
C GLN A 69 5.13 2.51 -14.52
N GLU A 70 5.98 1.79 -13.79
CA GLU A 70 7.04 0.98 -14.39
C GLU A 70 6.45 -0.13 -15.28
N LEU A 71 5.44 -0.85 -14.78
CA LEU A 71 4.73 -1.87 -15.56
C LEU A 71 4.10 -1.29 -16.83
N ALA A 72 3.49 -0.11 -16.75
CA ALA A 72 2.93 0.58 -17.91
C ALA A 72 3.99 0.88 -18.98
N ARG A 73 5.18 1.36 -18.57
CA ARG A 73 6.30 1.62 -19.49
C ARG A 73 6.84 0.34 -20.13
N VAL A 74 6.88 -0.76 -19.38
CA VAL A 74 7.29 -2.07 -19.92
C VAL A 74 6.31 -2.54 -20.99
N ARG A 75 5.00 -2.44 -20.72
CA ARG A 75 3.95 -2.79 -21.70
C ARG A 75 4.05 -1.95 -22.97
N GLN A 76 4.21 -0.64 -22.84
CA GLN A 76 4.37 0.26 -23.99
C GLN A 76 5.55 -0.15 -24.88
N ARG A 77 6.71 -0.48 -24.29
CA ARG A 77 7.89 -0.93 -25.07
C ARG A 77 7.62 -2.24 -25.82
N LEU A 78 6.85 -3.15 -25.23
CA LEU A 78 6.44 -4.39 -25.89
C LEU A 78 5.54 -4.09 -27.08
N GLU A 79 4.51 -3.26 -26.89
CA GLU A 79 3.58 -2.84 -27.95
C GLU A 79 4.31 -2.15 -29.12
N GLU A 80 5.26 -1.26 -28.82
CA GLU A 80 6.11 -0.61 -29.84
C GLU A 80 6.93 -1.63 -30.64
N THR A 81 7.44 -2.66 -29.96
CA THR A 81 8.22 -3.75 -30.59
C THR A 81 7.33 -4.61 -31.50
N GLU A 82 6.13 -4.97 -31.05
CA GLU A 82 5.16 -5.73 -31.84
C GLU A 82 4.72 -4.95 -33.10
N GLN A 83 4.42 -3.65 -32.94
CA GLN A 83 4.08 -2.78 -34.07
C GLN A 83 5.20 -2.71 -35.10
N ARG A 84 6.47 -2.76 -34.68
CA ARG A 84 7.62 -2.75 -35.60
C ARG A 84 7.67 -4.01 -36.45
N TYR A 85 7.37 -5.17 -35.89
CA TYR A 85 7.34 -6.44 -36.64
C TYR A 85 6.08 -6.57 -37.52
N SER A 86 4.96 -5.98 -37.11
CA SER A 86 3.74 -5.95 -37.93
C SER A 86 3.83 -5.02 -39.15
N ARG A 87 4.77 -4.06 -39.16
CA ARG A 87 5.05 -3.24 -40.34
C ARG A 87 5.91 -4.05 -41.32
N ASN A 88 5.26 -4.92 -42.10
CA ASN A 88 5.89 -5.54 -43.26
C ASN A 88 6.38 -4.44 -44.23
N PRO A 89 7.61 -4.52 -44.78
CA PRO A 89 8.00 -3.67 -45.88
C PRO A 89 7.14 -4.05 -47.10
N ASN A 90 6.45 -3.06 -47.70
CA ASN A 90 5.92 -3.21 -49.05
C ASN A 90 7.06 -3.40 -50.05
#